data_AF-A0A1J3E2C6-F1
#
_entry.id   AF-A0A1J3E2C6-F1
#
_cell.length_a   1.000
_cell.length_b   1.000
_cell.length_c   1.000
_cell.angle_alpha   90.00
_cell.angle_beta   90.00
_cell.angle_gamma   90.00
#
_symmetry.space_group_name_H-M   'P 1'
#
loop_
_entity.id
_entity.type
_entity.pdbx_description
1 polymer ?
#
loop_
_entity_poly.entity_id
_entity_poly.type
_entity_poly.pdbx_seq_one_letter_code
_entity_poly.pdbx_strand_id
1 'polypeptide(L)'
;VLDTLANIGLLFFLFLVGLELDFSAIRKTGKKSLLIAVAGISLPFIMGVGTSFVLSATISKGVHQLPFIVFMGVALSITAFPVLARILAELKLLTTDIGRMAMSAAGVNDIAAWILLALAIALSGDDSSPLVPVWVLLSGSGFVIFAVVAIKPLLGYMARRCPEGEPVKELYVCVTLT
;
A
#
# COMPACT_ATOMS: atom_id res chain seq x y z
N VAL A 1 22.34 6.36 8.03
CA VAL A 1 21.78 6.54 9.40
C VAL A 1 20.48 7.33 9.41
N LEU A 2 20.34 8.42 8.63
CA LEU A 2 19.12 9.22 8.59
C LEU A 2 17.94 8.43 7.97
N ASP A 3 18.15 7.74 6.84
CA ASP A 3 17.10 6.93 6.18
C ASP A 3 16.59 5.79 7.06
N THR A 4 17.50 5.09 7.75
CA THR A 4 17.14 4.01 8.67
C THR A 4 16.31 4.54 9.85
N LEU A 5 16.68 5.69 10.41
CA LEU A 5 15.92 6.31 11.49
C LEU A 5 14.54 6.79 11.01
N ALA A 6 14.47 7.38 9.81
CA ALA A 6 13.23 7.86 9.20
C ALA A 6 12.26 6.71 8.92
N ASN A 7 12.77 5.59 8.38
CA ASN A 7 11.96 4.40 8.11
C ASN A 7 11.42 3.79 9.41
N ILE A 8 12.25 3.68 10.46
CA ILE A 8 11.82 3.19 11.76
C ILE A 8 10.73 4.12 12.36
N GLY A 9 10.96 5.44 12.33
CA GLY A 9 9.98 6.42 12.81
C GLY A 9 8.65 6.36 12.05
N LEU A 10 8.70 6.17 10.73
CA LEU A 10 7.51 6.00 9.88
C LEU A 10 6.78 4.67 10.18
N LEU A 11 7.51 3.61 10.51
CA LEU A 11 6.95 2.32 10.92
C LEU A 11 6.18 2.45 12.24
N PHE A 12 6.80 3.05 13.27
CA PHE A 12 6.13 3.33 14.54
C PHE A 12 4.92 4.24 14.38
N PHE A 13 5.05 5.25 13.52
CA PHE A 13 3.96 6.17 13.20
C PHE A 13 2.76 5.44 12.58
N LEU A 14 3.00 4.64 11.54
CA LEU A 14 1.97 3.81 10.90
C LEU A 14 1.34 2.82 11.87
N PHE A 15 2.13 2.25 12.78
CA PHE A 15 1.63 1.33 13.81
C PHE A 15 0.67 2.03 14.78
N LEU A 16 1.05 3.21 15.30
CA LEU A 16 0.17 4.00 16.17
C LEU A 16 -1.13 4.40 15.47
N VAL A 17 -1.05 4.89 14.23
CA VAL A 17 -2.26 5.20 13.45
C VAL A 17 -3.08 3.94 13.20
N GLY A 18 -2.44 2.80 12.94
CA GLY A 18 -3.09 1.49 12.81
C GLY A 18 -3.89 1.08 14.06
N LEU A 19 -3.39 1.39 15.25
CA LEU A 19 -4.07 1.12 16.52
C LEU A 19 -5.26 2.05 16.76
N GLU A 20 -5.23 3.29 16.27
CA GLU A 20 -6.34 4.24 16.36
C GLU A 20 -7.46 3.95 15.34
N LEU A 21 -7.17 3.16 14.31
CA LEU A 21 -8.11 2.84 13.24
C LEU A 21 -9.07 1.70 13.60
N ASP A 22 -10.37 2.02 13.55
CA ASP A 22 -11.43 1.00 13.63
C ASP A 22 -11.62 0.31 12.27
N PHE A 23 -10.94 -0.83 12.09
CA PHE A 23 -11.05 -1.69 10.91
C PHE A 23 -12.48 -2.21 10.65
N SER A 24 -13.30 -2.34 11.69
CA SER A 24 -14.69 -2.83 11.57
C SER A 24 -15.59 -1.79 10.92
N ALA A 25 -15.41 -0.52 11.31
CA ALA A 25 -16.10 0.62 10.69
C ALA A 25 -15.67 0.85 9.23
N ILE A 26 -14.38 0.72 8.94
CA ILE A 26 -13.81 0.81 7.58
C ILE A 26 -14.43 -0.24 6.64
N ARG A 27 -14.58 -1.48 7.10
CA ARG A 27 -15.16 -2.55 6.27
C ARG A 27 -16.62 -2.28 5.88
N LYS A 28 -17.40 -1.59 6.72
CA LYS A 28 -18.81 -1.25 6.44
C LYS A 28 -18.94 -0.17 5.35
N THR A 29 -18.04 0.80 5.29
CA THR A 29 -18.03 1.87 4.27
C THR A 29 -17.25 1.52 3.01
N GLY A 30 -16.63 0.34 2.97
CA GLY A 30 -15.75 -0.16 1.92
C GLY A 30 -16.25 0.02 0.48
N LYS A 31 -17.55 -0.17 0.21
CA LYS A 31 -18.10 -0.04 -1.16
C LYS A 31 -17.99 1.37 -1.73
N LYS A 32 -18.29 2.41 -0.93
CA LYS A 32 -18.20 3.81 -1.38
C LYS A 32 -16.74 4.23 -1.55
N SER A 33 -15.89 3.84 -0.60
CA SER A 33 -14.44 4.11 -0.68
C SER A 33 -13.77 3.45 -1.89
N LEU A 34 -14.24 2.27 -2.30
CA LEU A 34 -13.69 1.57 -3.46
C LEU A 34 -13.99 2.32 -4.75
N LEU A 35 -15.18 2.91 -4.86
CA LEU A 35 -15.56 3.71 -6.03
C LEU A 35 -14.74 5.01 -6.12
N ILE A 36 -14.47 5.65 -4.97
CA ILE A 36 -13.58 6.82 -4.88
C ILE A 36 -12.14 6.44 -5.25
N ALA A 37 -11.63 5.31 -4.74
CA ALA A 37 -10.29 4.82 -5.05
C ALA A 37 -10.14 4.52 -6.55
N VAL A 38 -11.10 3.80 -7.15
CA VAL A 38 -11.07 3.49 -8.58
C VAL A 38 -11.14 4.76 -9.43
N ALA A 39 -12.01 5.72 -9.08
CA ALA A 39 -12.07 7.00 -9.77
C ALA A 39 -10.73 7.77 -9.65
N GLY A 40 -10.15 7.79 -8.44
CA GLY A 40 -8.88 8.45 -8.12
C GLY A 40 -7.66 7.81 -8.77
N ILE A 41 -7.69 6.52 -9.09
CA ILE A 41 -6.64 5.81 -9.85
C ILE A 41 -6.83 6.02 -11.35
N SER A 42 -8.05 5.82 -11.84
CA SER A 42 -8.33 5.80 -13.27
C SER A 42 -7.97 7.11 -13.97
N LEU A 43 -8.26 8.25 -13.33
CA LEU A 43 -8.00 9.57 -13.89
C LEU A 43 -6.49 9.87 -14.08
N PRO A 44 -5.63 9.82 -13.05
CA PRO A 44 -4.19 10.00 -13.20
C PRO A 44 -3.54 8.89 -14.03
N PHE A 45 -4.07 7.66 -14.01
CA PHE A 45 -3.57 6.58 -14.87
C PHE A 45 -3.78 6.91 -16.36
N ILE A 46 -4.99 7.35 -16.75
CA ILE A 46 -5.28 7.77 -18.13
C ILE A 46 -4.40 8.97 -18.52
N MET A 47 -4.23 9.94 -17.61
CA MET A 47 -3.33 11.07 -17.86
C MET A 47 -1.88 10.62 -18.02
N GLY A 48 -1.40 9.66 -17.22
CA GLY A 48 -0.06 9.11 -17.32
C GLY A 48 0.19 8.31 -18.59
N VAL A 49 -0.82 7.57 -19.06
CA VAL A 49 -0.79 6.93 -20.38
C VAL A 49 -0.74 8.00 -21.48
N GLY A 50 -1.55 9.05 -21.39
CA GLY A 50 -1.59 10.15 -22.35
C GLY A 50 -0.26 10.90 -22.45
N THR A 51 0.35 11.25 -21.31
CA THR A 51 1.68 11.88 -21.29
C THR A 51 2.76 10.95 -21.83
N SER A 52 2.66 9.64 -21.58
CA SER A 52 3.59 8.65 -22.13
C SER A 52 3.54 8.56 -23.65
N PHE A 53 2.36 8.66 -24.26
CA PHE A 53 2.23 8.71 -25.72
C PHE A 53 2.89 9.97 -26.31
N VAL A 54 2.68 11.13 -25.68
CA VAL A 54 3.30 12.40 -26.10
C VAL A 54 4.83 12.34 -25.94
N LEU A 55 5.33 11.79 -24.83
CA LEU A 55 6.76 11.63 -24.58
C LEU A 55 7.41 10.61 -25.52
N SER A 56 6.75 9.48 -25.77
CA SER A 56 7.25 8.45 -26.69
C SER A 56 7.33 8.97 -28.13
N ALA A 57 6.39 9.83 -28.54
CA ALA A 57 6.42 10.51 -29.83
C ALA A 57 7.57 11.53 -29.96
N THR A 58 8.02 12.13 -28.84
CA THR A 58 8.99 13.24 -28.84
C THR A 58 10.43 12.81 -28.52
N ILE A 59 10.63 11.83 -27.63
CA ILE A 59 11.92 11.54 -27.00
C ILE A 59 12.48 10.14 -27.31
N SER A 60 11.64 9.14 -27.64
CA SER A 60 12.12 7.75 -27.68
C SER A 60 11.60 6.94 -28.88
N LYS A 61 12.26 7.14 -30.04
CA LYS A 61 12.19 6.20 -31.18
C LYS A 61 13.10 4.99 -30.89
N GLY A 62 12.70 4.07 -30.00
CA GLY A 62 13.45 2.83 -29.78
C GLY A 62 13.29 2.08 -28.47
N VAL A 63 12.52 2.57 -27.50
CA VAL A 63 12.26 1.86 -26.23
C VAL A 63 10.93 1.09 -26.33
N HIS A 64 10.86 -0.10 -25.72
CA HIS A 64 9.62 -0.87 -25.57
C HIS A 64 8.51 0.03 -25.01
N GLN A 65 7.52 0.35 -25.85
CA GLN A 65 6.50 1.36 -25.54
C GLN A 65 5.54 0.92 -24.43
N LEU A 66 5.18 -0.36 -24.39
CA LEU A 66 4.20 -0.88 -23.42
C LEU A 66 4.68 -0.76 -21.96
N PRO A 67 5.88 -1.21 -21.58
CA PRO A 67 6.38 -1.10 -20.20
C PRO A 67 6.47 0.34 -19.72
N PHE A 68 6.94 1.25 -20.58
CA PHE A 68 7.07 2.67 -20.25
C PHE A 68 5.71 3.32 -19.99
N ILE A 69 4.71 3.04 -20.83
CA ILE A 69 3.34 3.56 -20.68
C ILE A 69 2.72 3.07 -19.38
N VAL A 70 2.83 1.76 -19.09
CA VAL A 70 2.27 1.19 -17.86
C VAL A 70 3.01 1.73 -16.64
N PHE A 71 4.34 1.80 -16.67
CA PHE A 71 5.14 2.32 -15.57
C PHE A 71 4.78 3.78 -15.24
N MET A 72 4.67 4.64 -16.25
CA MET A 72 4.29 6.05 -16.09
C MET A 72 2.84 6.21 -15.60
N GLY A 73 1.90 5.43 -16.15
CA GLY A 73 0.52 5.41 -15.68
C GLY A 73 0.41 5.00 -14.21
N VAL A 74 1.18 3.99 -13.80
CA VAL A 74 1.27 3.56 -12.40
C VAL A 74 1.92 4.63 -11.53
N ALA A 75 3.09 5.14 -11.92
CA ALA A 75 3.83 6.12 -11.14
C ALA A 75 3.00 7.38 -10.82
N LEU A 76 2.18 7.85 -11.75
CA LEU A 76 1.31 9.01 -11.57
C LEU A 76 0.03 8.71 -10.77
N SER A 77 -0.37 7.44 -10.67
CA SER A 77 -1.58 7.02 -9.97
C SER A 77 -1.34 6.58 -8.52
N ILE A 78 -0.09 6.36 -8.09
CA ILE A 78 0.22 5.93 -6.74
C ILE A 78 0.08 7.10 -5.77
N THR A 79 -0.63 6.87 -4.67
CA THR A 79 -0.73 7.83 -3.56
C THR A 79 -0.11 7.24 -2.31
N ALA A 80 0.66 8.05 -1.57
CA ALA A 80 1.34 7.58 -0.36
C ALA A 80 0.34 7.48 0.81
N PHE A 81 -0.14 6.26 1.08
CA PHE A 81 -0.98 5.95 2.23
C PHE A 81 -0.44 6.50 3.57
N PRO A 82 0.87 6.39 3.90
CA PRO A 82 1.38 6.86 5.19
C PRO A 82 1.24 8.38 5.39
N VAL A 83 1.37 9.16 4.31
CA VAL A 83 1.25 10.62 4.37
C VAL A 83 -0.20 11.02 4.59
N LEU A 84 -1.15 10.36 3.91
CA LEU A 84 -2.58 10.61 4.13
C LEU A 84 -2.99 10.25 5.56
N ALA A 85 -2.56 9.08 6.03
CA ALA A 85 -2.78 8.61 7.39
C ALA A 85 -2.29 9.63 8.42
N ARG A 86 -1.11 10.20 8.16
CA ARG A 86 -0.52 11.26 8.98
C ARG A 86 -1.33 12.54 9.02
N ILE A 87 -1.68 13.07 7.86
CA ILE A 87 -2.48 14.30 7.77
C ILE A 87 -3.80 14.13 8.53
N LEU A 88 -4.45 12.98 8.37
CA LEU A 88 -5.74 12.71 9.00
C LEU A 88 -5.63 12.51 10.51
N ALA A 89 -4.51 11.96 10.99
CA ALA A 89 -4.18 11.85 12.41
C ALA A 89 -3.92 13.22 13.04
N GLU A 90 -3.09 14.04 12.39
CA GLU A 90 -2.78 15.41 12.82
C GLU A 90 -4.04 16.28 12.89
N LEU A 91 -4.97 16.09 11.95
CA LEU A 91 -6.28 16.76 11.94
C LEU A 91 -7.32 16.15 12.90
N LYS A 92 -6.99 15.06 13.61
CA LYS A 92 -7.91 14.30 14.48
C LYS A 92 -9.18 13.80 13.76
N LEU A 93 -9.08 13.55 12.46
CA LEU A 93 -10.20 13.12 11.62
C LEU A 93 -10.26 11.59 11.41
N LEU A 94 -9.25 10.83 11.87
CA LEU A 94 -9.16 9.36 11.66
C LEU A 94 -10.40 8.58 12.10
N THR A 95 -11.07 9.02 13.17
CA THR A 95 -12.23 8.34 13.75
C THR A 95 -13.56 8.79 13.13
N THR A 96 -13.56 9.84 12.32
CA THR A 96 -14.75 10.36 11.62
C THR A 96 -15.13 9.48 10.44
N ASP A 97 -16.38 9.55 10.00
CA ASP A 97 -16.84 8.77 8.83
C ASP A 97 -16.10 9.15 7.54
N ILE A 98 -15.74 10.43 7.37
CA ILE A 98 -14.95 10.92 6.25
C ILE A 98 -13.52 10.36 6.32
N GLY A 99 -12.90 10.39 7.50
CA GLY A 99 -11.56 9.87 7.70
C GLY A 99 -11.47 8.37 7.48
N ARG A 100 -12.42 7.60 8.02
CA ARG A 100 -12.55 6.15 7.78
C ARG A 100 -12.72 5.83 6.31
N MET A 101 -13.54 6.62 5.59
CA MET A 101 -13.74 6.44 4.15
C MET A 101 -12.47 6.73 3.34
N ALA A 102 -11.75 7.80 3.69
CA ALA A 102 -10.48 8.16 3.05
C ALA A 102 -9.39 7.12 3.30
N MET A 103 -9.24 6.63 4.54
CA MET A 103 -8.29 5.58 4.90
C MET A 103 -8.59 4.26 4.20
N SER A 104 -9.87 3.89 4.11
CA SER A 104 -10.32 2.72 3.33
C SER A 104 -9.98 2.85 1.85
N ALA A 105 -10.25 4.02 1.25
CA ALA A 105 -9.96 4.27 -0.16
C ALA A 105 -8.46 4.21 -0.44
N ALA A 106 -7.65 4.83 0.43
CA ALA A 106 -6.19 4.83 0.30
C ALA A 106 -5.58 3.45 0.52
N GLY A 107 -6.12 2.62 1.42
CA GLY A 107 -5.69 1.23 1.57
C GLY A 107 -5.98 0.39 0.33
N VAL A 108 -7.16 0.54 -0.27
CA VAL A 108 -7.48 -0.11 -1.56
C VAL A 108 -6.56 0.41 -2.67
N ASN A 109 -6.24 1.71 -2.67
CA ASN A 109 -5.32 2.31 -3.61
C ASN A 109 -3.90 1.72 -3.50
N ASP A 110 -3.41 1.51 -2.28
CA ASP A 110 -2.08 0.94 -2.04
C ASP A 110 -2.00 -0.52 -2.53
N ILE A 111 -3.01 -1.34 -2.25
CA ILE A 111 -3.09 -2.72 -2.77
C ILE A 111 -3.13 -2.72 -4.31
N ALA A 112 -3.95 -1.86 -4.91
CA ALA A 112 -4.04 -1.74 -6.36
C ALA A 112 -2.71 -1.26 -6.98
N ALA A 113 -2.02 -0.33 -6.33
CA ALA A 113 -0.70 0.16 -6.72
C ALA A 113 0.33 -0.96 -6.78
N TRP A 114 0.42 -1.81 -5.75
CA TRP A 114 1.35 -2.94 -5.73
C TRP A 114 1.06 -3.96 -6.83
N ILE A 115 -0.23 -4.25 -7.09
CA ILE A 115 -0.65 -5.15 -8.18
C ILE A 115 -0.27 -4.56 -9.54
N LEU A 116 -0.56 -3.28 -9.77
CA LEU A 116 -0.24 -2.61 -11.03
C LEU A 116 1.28 -2.45 -11.22
N LEU A 117 2.04 -2.21 -10.16
CA LEU A 117 3.50 -2.15 -10.21
C LEU A 117 4.10 -3.51 -10.57
N ALA A 118 3.61 -4.59 -9.96
CA ALA A 118 4.00 -5.94 -10.32
C ALA A 118 3.69 -6.25 -11.79
N LEU A 119 2.54 -5.79 -12.31
CA LEU A 119 2.19 -5.88 -13.73
C LEU A 119 3.12 -5.03 -14.62
N ALA A 120 3.54 -3.85 -14.18
CA ALA A 120 4.48 -3.01 -14.92
C ALA A 120 5.86 -3.69 -15.05
N ILE A 121 6.38 -4.23 -13.94
CA ILE A 121 7.65 -4.97 -13.90
C ILE A 121 7.55 -6.22 -14.78
N ALA A 122 6.43 -6.93 -14.69
CA ALA A 122 6.11 -8.10 -15.49
C ALA A 122 6.20 -7.83 -17.00
N LEU A 123 5.61 -6.73 -17.45
CA LEU A 123 5.63 -6.34 -18.86
C LEU A 123 7.00 -5.81 -19.29
N SER A 124 7.80 -5.30 -18.36
CA SER A 124 9.13 -4.74 -18.61
C SER A 124 10.25 -5.78 -18.75
N GLY A 125 10.00 -7.07 -18.47
CA GLY A 125 11.01 -8.12 -18.65
C GLY A 125 11.17 -8.47 -20.12
N ASP A 126 12.41 -8.49 -20.62
CA ASP A 126 12.74 -8.98 -21.96
C ASP A 126 12.26 -10.43 -22.15
N ASP A 127 11.85 -10.76 -23.39
CA ASP A 127 11.19 -11.96 -23.97
C ASP A 127 11.61 -13.38 -23.51
N SER A 128 12.45 -13.51 -22.48
CA SER A 128 13.03 -14.77 -22.04
C SER A 128 12.15 -15.65 -21.15
N SER A 129 11.07 -15.15 -20.51
CA SER A 129 10.04 -16.00 -19.86
C SER A 129 8.84 -15.20 -19.31
N PRO A 130 7.60 -15.41 -19.81
CA PRO A 130 6.36 -14.86 -19.23
C PRO A 130 6.06 -15.28 -17.77
N LEU A 131 6.89 -16.17 -17.21
CA LEU A 131 6.75 -16.74 -15.88
C LEU A 131 7.29 -15.85 -14.76
N VAL A 132 8.22 -14.92 -15.06
CA VAL A 132 8.77 -13.97 -14.08
C VAL A 132 7.69 -13.07 -13.44
N PRO A 133 6.75 -12.46 -14.21
CA PRO A 133 5.57 -11.77 -13.70
C PRO A 133 4.81 -12.54 -12.62
N VAL A 134 4.48 -13.78 -12.98
CA VAL A 134 3.63 -14.67 -12.21
C VAL A 134 4.38 -15.06 -10.95
N TRP A 135 5.67 -15.38 -11.07
CA TRP A 135 6.52 -15.74 -9.94
C TRP A 135 6.70 -14.61 -8.93
N VAL A 136 6.88 -13.37 -9.39
CA VAL A 136 6.96 -12.18 -8.52
C VAL A 136 5.62 -11.97 -7.79
N LEU A 137 4.50 -12.04 -8.50
CA LEU A 137 3.17 -11.95 -7.90
C LEU A 137 2.90 -13.09 -6.91
N LEU A 138 3.29 -14.32 -7.23
CA LEU A 138 3.10 -15.51 -6.38
C LEU A 138 3.98 -15.45 -5.13
N SER A 139 5.25 -15.06 -5.27
CA SER A 139 6.16 -14.90 -4.14
C SER A 139 5.73 -13.75 -3.22
N GLY A 140 5.31 -12.61 -3.78
CA GLY A 140 4.78 -11.48 -3.02
C GLY A 140 3.47 -11.83 -2.30
N SER A 141 2.53 -12.47 -3.01
CA SER A 141 1.28 -12.94 -2.40
C SER A 141 1.54 -14.00 -1.33
N GLY A 142 2.47 -14.93 -1.57
CA GLY A 142 2.89 -15.95 -0.62
C GLY A 142 3.50 -15.34 0.64
N PHE A 143 4.35 -14.31 0.48
CA PHE A 143 4.92 -13.56 1.59
C PHE A 143 3.84 -12.83 2.40
N VAL A 144 2.89 -12.16 1.74
CA VAL A 144 1.77 -11.47 2.41
C VAL A 144 0.88 -12.48 3.15
N ILE A 145 0.54 -13.61 2.55
CA ILE A 145 -0.24 -14.68 3.19
C ILE A 145 0.52 -15.23 4.39
N PHE A 146 1.81 -15.53 4.24
CA PHE A 146 2.65 -16.00 5.33
C PHE A 146 2.71 -14.97 6.46
N ALA A 147 2.91 -13.69 6.15
CA ALA A 147 2.92 -12.61 7.13
C ALA A 147 1.57 -12.51 7.86
N VAL A 148 0.43 -12.53 7.16
CA VAL A 148 -0.89 -12.46 7.80
C VAL A 148 -1.17 -13.71 8.65
N VAL A 149 -0.81 -14.89 8.15
CA VAL A 149 -1.07 -16.18 8.82
C VAL A 149 -0.08 -16.44 9.95
N ALA A 150 1.14 -15.90 9.93
CA ALA A 150 2.09 -16.02 11.02
C ALA A 150 1.88 -14.92 12.06
N ILE A 151 1.79 -13.65 11.63
CA ILE A 151 1.75 -12.48 12.52
C ILE A 151 0.42 -12.38 13.26
N LYS A 152 -0.74 -12.63 12.61
CA LYS A 152 -2.05 -12.53 13.30
C LYS A 152 -2.22 -13.51 14.45
N PRO A 153 -1.93 -14.82 14.32
CA PRO A 153 -2.00 -15.72 15.46
C PRO A 153 -0.87 -15.49 16.46
N LEU A 154 0.32 -15.00 16.05
CA LEU A 154 1.36 -14.59 17.00
C LEU A 154 0.83 -13.46 17.90
N LEU A 155 0.23 -12.43 17.30
CA LEU A 155 -0.41 -11.32 18.01
C LEU A 155 -1.60 -11.77 18.85
N GLY A 156 -2.44 -12.66 18.34
CA GLY A 156 -3.58 -13.22 19.08
C GLY A 156 -3.14 -14.11 20.26
N TYR A 157 -2.03 -14.82 20.11
CA TYR A 157 -1.43 -15.64 21.16
C TYR A 157 -0.74 -14.76 22.23
N MET A 158 -0.07 -13.69 21.81
CA MET A 158 0.55 -12.71 22.71
C MET A 158 -0.50 -11.90 23.47
N ALA A 159 -1.59 -11.48 22.82
CA ALA A 159 -2.71 -10.79 23.46
C ALA A 159 -3.41 -11.67 24.51
N ARG A 160 -3.49 -12.99 24.29
CA ARG A 160 -4.03 -13.95 25.27
C ARG A 160 -3.09 -14.23 26.45
N ARG A 161 -1.80 -13.88 26.32
CA ARG A 161 -0.78 -14.04 27.37
C ARG A 161 -0.61 -12.78 28.23
N CYS A 162 -1.22 -11.66 27.85
CA CYS A 162 -1.29 -10.45 28.67
C CYS A 162 -2.53 -10.51 29.58
N PRO A 163 -2.36 -10.54 30.92
CA PRO A 163 -3.47 -10.35 31.85
C PRO A 163 -4.03 -8.93 31.71
N GLU A 164 -5.35 -8.78 31.78
CA GLU A 164 -6.01 -7.46 31.80
C GLU A 164 -5.42 -6.59 32.93
N GLY A 165 -4.68 -5.53 32.58
CA GLY A 165 -4.33 -4.45 33.50
C GLY A 165 -2.86 -4.07 33.71
N GLU A 166 -1.87 -4.74 33.10
CA GLU A 166 -0.45 -4.31 33.17
C GLU A 166 0.07 -3.70 31.86
N PRO A 167 0.97 -2.69 31.91
CA PRO A 167 1.52 -2.04 30.73
C PRO A 167 2.29 -3.05 29.87
N VAL A 168 1.99 -3.05 28.57
CA VAL A 168 2.61 -3.93 27.59
C VAL A 168 4.13 -3.69 27.61
N LYS A 169 4.91 -4.69 28.03
CA LYS A 169 6.38 -4.61 28.09
C LYS A 169 6.93 -4.17 26.73
N GLU A 170 7.81 -3.16 26.70
CA GLU A 170 8.43 -2.58 25.50
C GLU A 170 9.03 -3.61 24.51
N LEU A 171 9.44 -4.78 25.03
CA LEU A 171 9.92 -5.91 24.24
C LEU A 171 8.89 -6.42 23.22
N TYR A 172 7.60 -6.35 23.54
CA TYR A 172 6.51 -6.80 22.66
C TYR A 172 6.26 -5.82 21.51
N VAL A 173 6.43 -4.52 21.75
CA VAL A 173 6.39 -3.50 20.70
C VAL A 173 7.57 -3.71 19.75
N CYS A 174 8.76 -3.99 20.30
CA CYS A 174 9.95 -4.26 19.52
C CYS A 174 9.79 -5.52 18.63
N VAL A 175 9.27 -6.63 19.17
CA VAL A 175 9.07 -7.88 18.41
C VAL A 175 7.96 -7.77 17.34
N THR A 176 6.99 -6.88 17.52
CA THR A 176 5.94 -6.67 16.50
C THR A 176 6.41 -5.79 15.35
N LEU A 177 7.38 -4.91 15.61
CA LEU A 177 7.96 -3.97 14.63
C LEU A 177 9.24 -4.46 13.96
N THR A 178 9.84 -5.56 14.42
CA THR A 178 11.01 -6.22 13.80
C THR A 178 10.55 -7.33 12.88
#